data_AF-A0A9Q9CQI0-F1
#
_entry.id   AF-A0A9Q9CQI0-F1
#
_cell.length_a   1.000
_cell.length_b   1.000
_cell.length_c   1.000
_cell.angle_alpha   90.00
_cell.angle_beta   90.00
_cell.angle_gamma   90.00
#
_symmetry.space_group_name_H-M   'P 1'
#
loop_
_entity.id
_entity.type
_entity.pdbx_description
1 polymer ?
#
loop_
_entity_poly.entity_id
_entity_poly.type
_entity_poly.pdbx_seq_one_letter_code
_entity_poly.pdbx_strand_id
1 'polypeptide(L)' 'MYIEKVLNNNAFISLDENGDEIIVMGKGIAFGKKGNQKVDLTSLHQKWCLTWFN' A
#
# COMPACT_ATOMS: atom_id res chain seq x y z
N MET A 1 -2.67 -5.95 -4.73
CA MET A 1 -3.12 -4.59 -4.38
C MET A 1 -2.62 -3.60 -5.43
N TYR A 2 -3.31 -2.49 -5.66
CA TYR A 2 -2.86 -1.44 -6.58
C TYR A 2 -2.38 -0.22 -5.81
N ILE A 3 -1.35 0.46 -6.31
CA ILE A 3 -0.90 1.73 -5.71
C ILE A 3 -1.77 2.84 -6.26
N GLU A 4 -2.52 3.52 -5.41
CA GLU A 4 -3.14 4.79 -5.78
C GLU A 4 -2.10 5.91 -5.75
N LYS A 5 -1.34 5.98 -4.65
CA LYS A 5 -0.31 7.01 -4.46
C LYS A 5 0.89 6.48 -3.68
N VAL A 6 2.10 6.65 -4.22
CA VAL A 6 3.34 6.37 -3.49
C VAL A 6 3.59 7.51 -2.50
N LEU A 7 3.83 7.18 -1.23
CA LEU A 7 4.20 8.16 -0.20
C LEU A 7 5.73 8.23 -0.06
N ASN A 8 6.37 7.08 0.05
CA ASN A 8 7.83 6.92 0.06
C ASN A 8 8.18 5.47 -0.29
N ASN A 9 9.46 5.08 -0.26
CA ASN A 9 9.90 3.72 -0.62
C ASN A 9 9.27 2.61 0.24
N ASN A 10 8.79 2.93 1.43
CA ASN A 10 8.26 1.99 2.42
C ASN A 10 6.75 2.11 2.64
N ALA A 11 6.06 3.04 1.96
CA ALA A 11 4.64 3.27 2.18
C ALA A 11 3.91 3.79 0.94
N PHE A 12 2.67 3.35 0.76
CA PHE A 12 1.79 3.83 -0.30
C PHE A 12 0.31 3.78 0.13
N ILE A 13 -0.54 4.51 -0.57
CA ILE A 13 -2.01 4.49 -0.44
C ILE A 13 -2.59 3.53 -1.46
N SER A 14 -3.58 2.75 -1.06
CA SER A 14 -4.43 1.92 -1.92
C SER A 14 -5.87 2.01 -1.44
N LEU A 15 -6.78 1.50 -2.25
CA LEU A 15 -8.15 1.19 -1.85
C LEU A 15 -8.24 -0.27 -1.40
N ASP A 16 -9.05 -0.54 -0.39
CA ASP A 16 -9.42 -1.90 0.04
C ASP A 16 -10.57 -2.47 -0.82
N GLU A 17 -11.16 -3.59 -0.40
CA GLU A 17 -12.30 -4.20 -1.11
C GLU A 17 -13.61 -3.42 -1.01
N ASN A 18 -13.75 -2.54 -0.02
CA ASN A 18 -14.90 -1.66 0.18
C ASN A 18 -14.74 -0.31 -0.54
N GLY A 19 -13.53 -0.03 -1.05
CA GLY A 19 -13.17 1.24 -1.66
C GLY A 19 -12.64 2.28 -0.67
N ASP A 20 -12.35 1.87 0.58
CA ASP A 20 -11.81 2.74 1.60
C ASP A 20 -10.30 2.94 1.42
N GLU A 21 -9.84 4.17 1.67
CA GLU A 21 -8.42 4.51 1.61
C GLU A 21 -7.65 3.86 2.76
N ILE A 22 -6.62 3.09 2.39
CA ILE A 22 -5.72 2.42 3.32
C ILE A 22 -4.27 2.76 3.03
N ILE A 23 -3.50 2.93 4.10
CA ILE A 23 -2.05 3.12 4.02
C ILE A 23 -1.39 1.76 4.25
N VAL A 24 -0.52 1.40 3.32
CA VAL A 24 0.17 0.12 3.29
C VAL A 24 1.63 0.39 3.53
N MET A 25 2.14 -0.11 4.66
CA MET A 25 3.52 0.09 5.07
C MET A 25 4.28 -1.24 5.07
N GLY A 26 5.53 -1.20 4.61
CA GLY A 26 6.47 -2.32 4.59
C GLY A 26 7.82 -1.91 4.00
N LYS A 27 8.91 -2.50 4.46
CA LYS A 27 10.27 -2.14 3.99
C LYS A 27 10.40 -2.39 2.49
N GLY A 28 10.69 -1.34 1.72
CA GLY A 28 10.89 -1.40 0.27
C GLY A 28 9.64 -1.72 -0.55
N ILE A 29 8.45 -1.73 0.05
CA ILE A 29 7.21 -2.18 -0.59
C ILE A 29 6.82 -1.34 -1.82
N ALA A 30 7.24 -0.07 -1.84
CA ALA A 30 6.97 0.87 -2.93
C ALA A 30 8.25 1.30 -3.66
N PHE A 31 9.39 0.64 -3.40
CA PHE A 31 10.65 1.00 -4.03
C PHE A 31 10.59 0.82 -5.56
N GLY A 32 10.86 1.89 -6.30
CA GLY A 32 10.81 1.90 -7.76
C GLY A 32 9.40 1.75 -8.36
N LYS A 33 8.34 1.84 -7.53
CA LYS A 33 6.96 1.74 -7.99
C LYS A 33 6.36 3.12 -8.28
N LYS A 34 5.28 3.13 -9.07
CA LYS A 34 4.50 4.33 -9.43
C LYS A 34 3.01 4.06 -9.20
N GLY A 35 2.20 5.13 -9.23
CA GLY A 35 0.74 5.02 -9.20
C GLY A 35 0.22 4.09 -10.30
N ASN A 36 -0.93 3.45 -10.05
CA ASN A 36 -1.59 2.44 -10.87
C ASN A 36 -0.79 1.16 -11.11
N GLN A 37 0.27 0.90 -10.34
CA GLN A 37 1.00 -0.36 -10.42
C GLN A 37 0.48 -1.38 -9.41
N LYS A 38 0.44 -2.65 -9.82
CA LYS A 38 0.15 -3.76 -8.92
C LYS A 38 1.35 -4.05 -8.04
N VAL A 39 1.11 -4.18 -6.74
CA VAL A 39 2.05 -4.66 -5.73
C VAL A 39 1.64 -6.06 -5.32
N ASP A 40 2.60 -6.98 -5.42
CA ASP A 40 2.47 -8.31 -4.84
C ASP A 40 2.78 -8.23 -3.35
N LEU A 41 1.80 -8.64 -2.56
CA LEU A 41 1.86 -8.56 -1.12
C LEU A 41 2.19 -9.93 -0.48
N THR A 42 2.44 -10.96 -1.28
CA THR A 42 2.51 -12.35 -0.80
C THR A 42 3.79 -12.61 0.01
N SER A 43 4.88 -11.90 -0.28
CA SER A 43 6.18 -12.09 0.37
C SER A 43 6.46 -11.15 1.55
N LEU A 44 5.55 -10.21 1.85
CA LEU A 44 5.77 -9.19 2.88
C LEU A 44 5.21 -9.64 4.22
N HIS A 45 6.14 -9.99 5.11
CA HIS A 45 5.89 -10.55 6.44
C HIS A 45 5.35 -9.54 7.47
N GLN A 46 5.35 -8.24 7.16
CA GLN A 46 4.83 -7.19 8.04
C GLN A 46 4.07 -6.17 7.20
N LYS A 47 2.75 -6.31 7.17
CA LYS A 47 1.85 -5.31 6.60
C LYS A 47 1.13 -4.64 7.76
N TRP A 48 1.28 -3.34 7.86
CA TRP A 48 0.43 -2.53 8.70
C TRP A 48 -0.52 -1.80 7.77
N CYS A 49 -1.80 -2.17 7.87
CA CYS A 49 -2.89 -1.54 7.17
C CYS A 49 -3.59 -0.63 8.19
N LEU A 50 -3.44 0.68 8.03
CA LEU A 50 -4.18 1.63 8.85
C LEU A 50 -5.41 2.04 8.05
N THR A 51 -6.57 1.59 8.52
CA THR A 51 -7.88 2.07 8.11
C THR A 51 -8.24 3.25 9.01
N TRP A 52 -8.57 4.40 8.44
CA TRP A 52 -9.08 5.53 9.20
C TRP A 52 -10.52 5.22 9.64
N PHE A 53 -10.69 4.54 10.78
CA PHE A 53 -11.99 4.49 11.44
C PHE A 53 -12.18 5.79 12.23
N ASN A 54 -13.21 6.54 11.87
CA ASN A 54 -13.81 7.58 12.72
C ASN A 54 -14.84 6.93 13.64
#